data_AF-A0A552EQN9-F1
#
_entry.id   AF-A0A552EQN9-F1
#
_cell.length_a   1.000
_cell.length_b   1.000
_cell.length_c   1.000
_cell.angle_alpha   90.00
_cell.angle_beta   90.00
_cell.angle_gamma   90.00
#
_symmetry.space_group_name_H-M   'P 1'
#
loop_
_entity.id
_entity.type
_entity.pdbx_description
1 polymer ?
#
loop_
_entity_poly.entity_id
_entity_poly.type
_entity_poly.pdbx_seq_one_letter_code
_entity_poly.pdbx_strand_id
1 'polypeptide(L)'
;MATTSEDVWRILAELATAQAELTAAQAELTAAQKETDKQLKEVSQQQKKTDKQLKELGQQIGGLGAKFGSFTEGLALPSMETILRQRFGMKVVSPSVRASEDGQHLEIDVLAYTNGELNTAYIVEVKS
;
A
#
# COMPACT_ATOMS: atom_id res chain seq x y z
N MET A 1 -9.55 -40.51 -63.95
CA MET A 1 -10.48 -41.41 -63.24
C MET A 1 -11.67 -40.57 -62.82
N ALA A 2 -12.89 -40.96 -63.20
CA ALA A 2 -14.10 -40.21 -62.87
C ALA A 2 -14.55 -40.60 -61.46
N THR A 3 -14.77 -39.61 -60.58
CA THR A 3 -15.34 -39.80 -59.25
C THR A 3 -16.71 -40.47 -59.39
N THR A 4 -16.93 -41.59 -58.72
CA THR A 4 -18.22 -42.29 -58.79
C THR A 4 -19.21 -41.68 -57.81
N SER A 5 -20.51 -41.90 -58.00
CA SER A 5 -21.53 -41.45 -57.06
C SER A 5 -21.32 -42.01 -55.65
N GLU A 6 -20.70 -43.18 -55.53
CA GLU A 6 -20.38 -43.83 -54.25
C GLU A 6 -19.24 -43.11 -53.50
N ASP A 7 -18.24 -42.62 -54.24
CA ASP A 7 -17.17 -41.77 -53.68
C ASP A 7 -17.73 -40.45 -53.11
N VAL A 8 -18.72 -39.87 -53.78
CA VAL A 8 -19.40 -38.63 -53.31
C VAL A 8 -20.15 -38.90 -52.01
N TRP A 9 -20.88 -40.01 -51.90
CA TRP A 9 -21.60 -40.36 -50.67
C TRP A 9 -20.67 -40.65 -49.49
N ARG A 10 -19.53 -41.30 -49.74
CA ARG A 10 -18.51 -41.50 -48.70
C ARG A 10 -17.96 -40.16 -48.19
N ILE A 11 -17.60 -39.24 -49.08
CA ILE A 11 -17.10 -37.92 -48.70
C ILE A 11 -18.17 -37.12 -47.91
N LEU A 12 -19.44 -37.21 -48.29
CA LEU A 12 -20.54 -36.57 -47.57
C LEU A 12 -20.71 -37.14 -46.15
N ALA A 13 -20.57 -38.46 -45.98
CA ALA A 13 -20.61 -39.09 -44.67
C ALA A 13 -19.44 -38.65 -43.78
N GLU A 14 -18.22 -38.63 -44.33
CA GLU A 14 -17.01 -38.15 -43.64
C GLU A 14 -17.12 -36.66 -43.26
N LEU A 15 -17.70 -35.83 -44.13
CA LEU A 15 -17.95 -34.43 -43.85
C LEU A 15 -18.98 -34.25 -42.72
N ALA A 16 -20.05 -35.05 -42.72
CA ALA A 16 -21.05 -35.01 -41.66
C ALA A 16 -20.47 -35.42 -40.30
N THR A 17 -19.60 -36.44 -40.26
CA THR A 17 -18.90 -36.83 -39.03
C THR A 17 -17.95 -35.74 -38.55
N ALA A 18 -17.15 -35.15 -39.44
CA ALA A 18 -16.24 -34.06 -39.10
C ALA A 18 -16.99 -32.82 -38.58
N GLN A 19 -18.16 -32.51 -39.15
CA GLN A 19 -19.01 -31.40 -38.69
C GLN A 19 -19.58 -31.66 -37.29
N ALA A 20 -19.98 -32.90 -37.00
CA ALA A 20 -20.46 -33.28 -35.66
C ALA A 20 -19.36 -33.18 -34.60
N GLU A 21 -18.15 -33.68 -34.92
CA GLU A 21 -16.98 -33.58 -34.04
C GLU A 21 -16.57 -32.12 -33.78
N LEU A 22 -16.56 -31.28 -34.83
CA LEU A 22 -16.27 -29.86 -34.69
C LEU A 22 -17.29 -29.16 -33.79
N THR A 23 -18.57 -29.48 -33.93
CA THR A 23 -19.64 -28.91 -33.09
C THR A 23 -19.47 -29.31 -31.63
N ALA A 24 -19.10 -30.57 -31.36
CA ALA A 24 -18.82 -31.05 -30.01
C ALA A 24 -17.61 -30.33 -29.40
N ALA A 25 -16.49 -30.24 -30.13
CA ALA A 25 -15.29 -29.54 -29.68
C ALA A 25 -15.56 -28.06 -29.40
N GLN A 26 -16.41 -27.41 -30.20
CA GLN A 26 -16.78 -26.01 -30.00
C GLN A 26 -17.67 -25.80 -28.76
N ALA A 27 -18.54 -26.76 -28.44
CA ALA A 27 -19.32 -26.75 -27.21
C ALA A 27 -18.43 -26.92 -25.97
N GLU A 28 -17.45 -27.84 -26.02
CA GLU A 28 -16.47 -28.03 -24.94
C GLU A 28 -15.61 -26.80 -24.72
N LEU A 29 -15.12 -26.18 -25.80
CA LEU A 29 -14.34 -24.95 -25.72
C LEU A 29 -15.14 -23.82 -25.08
N THR A 30 -16.42 -23.68 -25.45
CA THR A 30 -17.32 -22.67 -24.86
C THR A 30 -17.53 -22.92 -23.37
N ALA A 31 -17.63 -24.17 -22.93
CA ALA A 31 -17.75 -24.53 -21.52
C ALA A 31 -16.45 -24.21 -20.75
N ALA A 32 -15.29 -24.56 -21.31
CA ALA A 32 -13.98 -24.27 -20.72
C ALA A 32 -13.72 -22.76 -20.60
N GLN A 33 -14.14 -21.96 -21.60
CA GLN A 33 -14.06 -20.50 -21.54
C GLN A 33 -14.92 -19.92 -20.42
N LYS A 34 -16.17 -20.40 -20.25
CA LYS A 34 -17.05 -19.96 -19.16
C LYS A 34 -16.47 -20.27 -17.78
N GLU A 35 -15.86 -21.44 -17.61
CA GLU A 35 -15.20 -21.81 -16.36
C GLU A 35 -13.97 -20.92 -16.10
N THR A 36 -13.17 -20.65 -17.13
CA THR A 36 -12.03 -19.73 -17.04
C THR A 36 -12.47 -18.32 -16.65
N ASP A 37 -13.53 -17.79 -17.26
CA ASP A 37 -14.09 -16.49 -16.92
C ASP A 37 -14.55 -16.41 -15.46
N LYS A 38 -15.10 -17.50 -14.93
CA LYS A 38 -15.51 -17.58 -13.53
C LYS A 38 -14.30 -17.56 -12.60
N GLN A 39 -13.28 -18.37 -12.88
CA GLN A 39 -12.04 -18.38 -12.11
C GLN A 39 -11.33 -17.03 -12.14
N LEU A 40 -11.27 -16.35 -13.29
CA LEU A 40 -10.71 -15.00 -13.41
C LEU A 40 -11.46 -13.98 -12.55
N LYS A 41 -12.81 -14.07 -12.49
CA LYS A 41 -13.61 -13.20 -11.61
C LYS A 41 -13.31 -13.44 -10.14
N GLU A 42 -13.19 -14.70 -9.72
CA GLU A 42 -12.85 -15.07 -8.35
C GLU A 42 -11.44 -14.57 -7.96
N VAL A 43 -10.45 -14.78 -8.84
CA VAL A 43 -9.08 -14.27 -8.64
C VAL A 43 -9.06 -12.75 -8.53
N SER A 44 -9.78 -12.04 -9.41
CA SER A 44 -9.88 -10.57 -9.35
C SER A 44 -10.53 -10.09 -8.05
N GLN A 45 -11.55 -10.80 -7.53
CA GLN A 45 -12.15 -10.47 -6.24
C GLN A 45 -11.18 -10.70 -5.07
N GLN A 46 -10.45 -11.82 -5.09
CA GLN A 46 -9.45 -12.13 -4.08
C GLN A 46 -8.31 -11.11 -4.07
N GLN A 47 -7.81 -10.70 -5.24
CA GLN A 47 -6.80 -9.64 -5.38
C GLN A 47 -7.28 -8.33 -4.74
N LYS A 48 -8.51 -7.89 -5.05
CA LYS A 48 -9.08 -6.67 -4.44
C LYS A 48 -9.17 -6.75 -2.91
N LYS A 49 -9.42 -7.94 -2.35
CA LYS A 49 -9.44 -8.16 -0.91
C LYS A 49 -8.03 -8.05 -0.32
N THR A 50 -7.05 -8.69 -0.96
CA THR A 50 -5.63 -8.61 -0.56
C THR A 50 -5.11 -7.17 -0.61
N ASP A 51 -5.44 -6.41 -1.67
CA ASP A 51 -5.02 -5.00 -1.78
C ASP A 51 -5.55 -4.13 -0.63
N LYS A 52 -6.80 -4.36 -0.21
CA LYS A 52 -7.37 -3.68 0.95
C LYS A 52 -6.63 -4.02 2.23
N GLN A 53 -6.36 -5.31 2.46
CA GLN A 53 -5.61 -5.76 3.64
C GLN A 53 -4.18 -5.19 3.67
N LEU A 54 -3.50 -5.15 2.52
CA LEU A 54 -2.17 -4.55 2.41
C LEU A 54 -2.19 -3.05 2.70
N LYS A 55 -3.22 -2.33 2.23
CA LYS A 55 -3.38 -0.90 2.53
C LYS A 55 -3.61 -0.66 4.02
N GLU A 56 -4.47 -1.43 4.66
CA GLU A 56 -4.72 -1.37 6.10
C GLU A 56 -3.46 -1.68 6.92
N LEU A 57 -2.72 -2.71 6.52
CA LEU A 57 -1.45 -3.07 7.15
C LEU A 57 -0.41 -1.96 7.00
N GLY A 58 -0.30 -1.36 5.81
CA GLY A 58 0.59 -0.22 5.56
C GLY A 58 0.27 0.98 6.46
N GLN A 59 -1.01 1.27 6.67
CA GLN A 59 -1.45 2.33 7.60
C GLN A 59 -1.08 2.00 9.05
N GLN A 60 -1.26 0.75 9.49
CA GLN A 60 -0.89 0.32 10.84
C GLN A 60 0.63 0.39 11.07
N ILE A 61 1.43 -0.06 10.10
CA ILE A 61 2.90 0.01 10.17
C ILE A 61 3.37 1.46 10.19
N GLY A 62 2.81 2.33 9.34
CA GLY A 62 3.12 3.76 9.36
C GLY A 62 2.75 4.41 10.71
N GLY A 63 1.59 4.04 11.26
CA GLY A 63 1.16 4.49 12.59
C GLY A 63 2.07 4.00 13.73
N LEU A 64 2.63 2.79 13.62
CA LEU A 64 3.64 2.30 14.56
C LEU A 64 4.94 3.10 14.46
N GLY A 65 5.44 3.37 13.25
CA GLY A 65 6.64 4.19 13.05
C GLY A 65 6.53 5.57 13.69
N ALA A 66 5.40 6.25 13.49
CA ALA A 66 5.14 7.55 14.14
C ALA A 66 5.12 7.46 15.68
N LYS A 67 4.53 6.40 16.24
CA LYS A 67 4.52 6.16 17.69
C LYS A 67 5.93 5.92 18.24
N PHE A 68 6.76 5.16 17.53
CA PHE A 68 8.16 4.94 17.93
C PHE A 68 8.96 6.24 17.96
N GLY A 69 8.79 7.14 16.98
CA GLY A 69 9.41 8.47 17.00
C GLY A 69 9.04 9.26 18.26
N SER A 70 7.73 9.46 18.48
CA SER A 70 7.21 10.18 19.65
C SER A 70 7.60 9.54 20.98
N PHE A 71 7.79 8.21 21.01
CA PHE A 71 8.25 7.49 22.20
C PHE A 71 9.72 7.79 22.50
N THR A 72 10.59 7.78 21.49
CA THR A 72 12.02 8.14 21.64
C THR A 72 12.17 9.59 22.11
N GLU A 73 11.41 10.52 21.54
CA GLU A 73 11.34 11.91 22.01
C GLU A 73 10.93 11.99 23.49
N GLY A 74 9.86 11.29 23.86
CA GLY A 74 9.36 11.24 25.24
C GLY A 74 10.37 10.67 26.24
N LEU A 75 11.17 9.67 25.83
CA LEU A 75 12.25 9.12 26.66
C LEU A 75 13.44 10.08 26.79
N ALA A 76 13.75 10.85 25.75
CA ALA A 76 14.86 11.80 25.76
C ALA A 76 14.54 13.08 26.55
N LEU A 77 13.26 13.49 26.60
CA LEU A 77 12.81 14.76 27.16
C LEU A 77 13.31 15.05 28.59
N PRO A 78 13.24 14.13 29.57
CA PRO A 78 13.68 14.43 30.95
C PRO A 78 15.19 14.75 31.04
N SER A 79 16.01 14.01 30.29
CA SER A 79 17.45 14.23 30.25
C SER A 79 17.79 15.54 29.54
N MET A 80 17.09 15.83 28.45
CA MET A 80 17.25 17.07 27.69
C MET A 80 16.82 18.30 28.49
N GLU A 81 15.69 18.26 29.20
CA GLU A 81 15.25 19.35 30.06
C GLU A 81 16.28 19.64 31.16
N THR A 82 16.84 18.58 31.76
CA THR A 82 17.91 18.72 32.76
C THR A 82 19.11 19.46 32.19
N ILE A 83 19.58 19.08 31.00
CA ILE A 83 20.73 19.71 30.34
C ILE A 83 20.43 21.17 29.96
N LEU A 84 19.27 21.44 29.35
CA LEU A 84 18.87 22.78 28.91
C LEU A 84 18.76 23.76 30.08
N ARG A 85 18.20 23.32 31.21
CA ARG A 85 18.07 24.15 32.40
C ARG A 85 19.40 24.34 33.13
N GLN A 86 20.10 23.24 33.42
CA GLN A 86 21.25 23.29 34.33
C GLN A 86 22.55 23.73 33.65
N ARG A 87 22.75 23.35 32.38
CA ARG A 87 23.99 23.66 31.66
C ARG A 87 23.85 24.88 30.76
N PHE A 88 22.70 25.02 30.10
CA PHE A 88 22.47 26.11 29.15
C PHE A 88 21.67 27.28 29.73
N GLY A 89 21.18 27.19 30.97
CA GLY A 89 20.49 28.29 31.64
C GLY A 89 19.13 28.66 31.02
N MET A 90 18.50 27.72 30.31
CA MET A 90 17.19 27.95 29.70
C MET A 90 16.10 28.00 30.77
N LYS A 91 15.28 29.06 30.74
CA LYS A 91 14.16 29.26 31.68
C LYS A 91 12.89 28.60 31.20
N VAL A 92 12.62 28.71 29.90
CA VAL A 92 11.48 28.09 29.24
C VAL A 92 11.97 26.90 28.43
N VAL A 93 11.30 25.77 28.58
CA VAL A 93 11.50 24.56 27.78
C VAL A 93 10.11 24.12 27.36
N SER A 94 9.86 24.09 26.06
CA SER A 94 8.56 23.80 25.46
C SER A 94 8.71 22.65 24.47
N PRO A 95 8.24 21.44 24.80
CA PRO A 95 8.20 20.33 23.87
C PRO A 95 7.06 20.47 22.85
N SER A 96 7.22 19.83 21.70
CA SER A 96 6.21 19.68 20.64
C SER A 96 5.63 21.03 20.16
N VAL A 97 6.51 21.98 19.87
CA VAL A 97 6.11 23.29 19.36
C VAL A 97 5.75 23.18 17.89
N ARG A 98 4.54 23.62 17.54
CA ARG A 98 4.02 23.58 16.16
C ARG A 98 3.70 24.97 15.68
N ALA A 99 4.21 25.31 14.50
CA ALA A 99 3.94 26.57 13.81
C ALA A 99 3.31 26.27 12.45
N SER A 100 2.41 27.13 12.00
CA SER A 100 1.77 27.00 10.69
C SER A 100 1.51 28.37 10.09
N GLU A 101 2.00 28.60 8.88
CA GLU A 101 1.89 29.88 8.17
C GLU A 101 1.86 29.61 6.66
N ASP A 102 0.94 30.25 5.93
CA ASP A 102 0.76 30.11 4.48
C ASP A 102 0.75 28.67 3.95
N GLY A 103 0.16 27.75 4.72
CA GLY A 103 0.07 26.32 4.37
C GLY A 103 1.37 25.53 4.59
N GLN A 104 2.42 26.17 5.13
CA GLN A 104 3.63 25.50 5.60
C GLN A 104 3.47 25.13 7.07
N HIS A 105 3.91 23.93 7.43
CA HIS A 105 3.86 23.41 8.80
C HIS A 105 5.28 23.10 9.28
N LEU A 106 5.63 23.58 10.47
CA LEU A 106 6.87 23.27 11.16
C LEU A 106 6.55 22.67 12.52
N GLU A 107 7.21 21.56 12.83
CA GLU A 107 7.22 20.95 14.15
C GLU A 107 8.65 21.01 14.69
N ILE A 108 8.77 21.39 15.95
CA ILE A 108 10.02 21.46 16.70
C ILE A 108 9.86 20.57 17.93
N ASP A 109 10.70 19.55 18.06
CA ASP A 109 10.60 18.60 19.17
C ASP A 109 10.75 19.31 20.51
N VAL A 110 11.74 20.21 20.65
CA VAL A 110 11.85 21.12 21.79
C VAL A 110 12.37 22.50 21.39
N LEU A 111 11.62 23.53 21.80
CA LEU A 111 12.07 24.92 21.81
C LEU A 111 12.41 25.32 23.25
N ALA A 112 13.64 25.76 23.48
CA ALA A 112 14.05 26.28 24.77
C ALA A 112 14.58 27.70 24.62
N TYR A 113 14.20 28.59 25.52
CA TYR A 113 14.67 29.97 25.46
C TYR A 113 14.73 30.63 26.83
N THR A 114 15.49 31.71 26.87
CA THR A 114 15.54 32.62 27.99
C THR A 114 15.73 34.03 27.45
N ASN A 115 15.10 34.99 28.12
CA ASN A 115 15.17 36.41 27.80
C ASN A 115 15.64 37.15 29.05
N GLY A 116 16.49 38.16 28.89
CA GLY A 116 17.22 38.83 29.97
C GLY A 116 18.72 38.87 29.70
N GLU A 117 19.54 38.61 30.71
CA GLU A 117 21.01 38.63 30.58
C GLU A 117 21.52 37.62 29.55
N LEU A 118 21.01 36.39 29.61
CA LEU A 118 21.13 35.42 28.53
C LEU A 118 19.89 35.62 27.64
N ASN A 119 20.08 36.08 26.41
CA ASN A 119 19.02 36.32 25.43
C ASN A 119 19.22 35.35 24.25
N THR A 120 18.75 34.11 24.41
CA THR A 120 19.11 33.01 23.50
C THR A 120 17.96 32.01 23.41
N ALA A 121 17.81 31.43 22.21
CA ALA A 121 16.92 30.31 21.94
C ALA A 121 17.71 29.11 21.40
N TYR A 122 17.30 27.91 21.79
CA TYR A 122 17.80 26.62 21.35
C TYR A 122 16.63 25.85 20.74
N ILE A 123 16.89 25.25 19.58
CA ILE A 123 16.01 24.31 18.92
C ILE A 123 16.67 22.94 19.04
N VAL A 124 15.94 21.94 19.53
CA VAL A 124 16.43 20.57 19.63
C VAL A 124 15.54 19.65 18.81
N GLU A 125 16.19 18.78 18.06
CA GLU A 125 15.61 17.70 17.25
C GLU A 125 16.09 16.37 17.84
N VAL A 126 15.18 15.44 18.06
CA VAL A 126 15.44 14.09 18.53
C VAL A 126 15.32 13.13 17.35
N LYS A 127 16.41 12.43 17.02
CA LYS A 127 16.39 11.40 15.98
C LYS A 127 16.20 10.02 16.60
N SER A 128 15.27 9.26 16.01
CA SER A 128 15.03 7.83 16.30
C SER A 128 15.86 6.93 15.39
#